data_AF-Q9ZKN6-F1
#
_entry.id   AF-Q9ZKN6-F1
#
_cell.length_a   1.000
_cell.length_b   1.000
_cell.length_c   1.000
_cell.angle_alpha   90.00
_cell.angle_beta   90.00
_cell.angle_gamma   90.00
#
_symmetry.space_group_name_H-M   'P 1'
#
loop_
_entity.id
_entity.type
_entity.pdbx_description
1 polymer ?
#
loop_
_entity_poly.entity_id
_entity_poly.type
_entity_poly.pdbx_seq_one_letter_code
_entity_poly.pdbx_strand_id
1 'polypeptide(L)'
;MNAQELIKKSTLIEKVLQEQGLQEKAKPFMSDNAVIKTEELEKTLKEMQAEDRDLKVGIIGHVKAGKSSLLNALIFEGVEVLPKAATPMTASLTILKYANTLSAEVEFYSLKDIAELENEHEKYEREFNRIVEEEVKKQKEKQSLSNRAKEGIRNVGNKMLGRNKSDEEIEKRAERIAKNELEKDTKLVSSHDQYEKIKKSGSLNTKNLDPRIQANSLQELNQKLLQFVGADGKYMPYTKAVRISLNNPNLKDLEVIDTPGVNDPIASREERTKALLKDCDVVFIVSPSGQFLTDSDMSLFDRVSHKEGLQEIYFVASQADSAVGSMSEVEKSNHHLPTAFENAQKSLSSQLNNIMGALIEKYPNQREVFEKAKQNGVILTSGVCFSMHKDFENQASWERNQKTEEYHNALRNLRDSYPDAFSSDDKSKESSLFLINMGAIEERLKKAAQEKEKIMSQKLQNYAESQANNLHSFITQLLQDLEEEKRGLKTLTLALSKSK
;
A
#
# COMPACT_ATOMS: atom_id res chain seq x y z
N MET A 1 -15.21 21.54 20.56
CA MET A 1 -14.21 21.48 21.65
C MET A 1 -12.86 21.83 21.06
N ASN A 2 -12.07 22.73 21.66
CA ASN A 2 -10.74 23.07 21.12
C ASN A 2 -9.66 22.09 21.62
N ALA A 3 -8.52 22.02 20.94
CA ALA A 3 -7.43 21.08 21.24
C ALA A 3 -6.93 21.19 22.69
N GLN A 4 -6.83 22.40 23.24
CA GLN A 4 -6.40 22.62 24.63
C GLN A 4 -7.41 22.09 25.65
N GLU A 5 -8.70 22.24 25.38
CA GLU A 5 -9.76 21.71 26.24
C GLU A 5 -9.76 20.17 26.23
N LEU A 6 -9.52 19.56 25.06
CA LEU A 6 -9.38 18.11 24.91
C LEU A 6 -8.21 17.58 25.75
N ILE A 7 -7.02 18.19 25.63
CA ILE A 7 -5.83 17.79 26.41
C ILE A 7 -6.09 17.92 27.91
N LYS A 8 -6.72 19.03 28.35
CA LYS A 8 -7.07 19.23 29.77
C LYS A 8 -8.02 18.15 30.28
N LYS A 9 -9.03 17.76 29.50
CA LYS A 9 -9.97 16.69 29.86
C LYS A 9 -9.27 15.34 29.91
N SER A 10 -8.44 15.01 28.92
CA SER A 10 -7.64 13.78 28.88
C SER A 10 -6.72 13.66 30.10
N THR A 11 -5.99 14.75 30.43
CA THR A 11 -5.13 14.84 31.62
C THR A 11 -5.92 14.60 32.91
N LEU A 12 -7.10 15.23 33.04
CA LEU A 12 -7.95 15.08 34.22
C LEU A 12 -8.43 13.63 34.39
N ILE A 13 -8.80 12.97 33.29
CA ILE A 13 -9.25 11.57 33.29
C ILE A 13 -8.11 10.66 33.75
N GLU A 14 -6.92 10.77 33.16
CA GLU A 14 -5.75 9.96 33.56
C GLU A 14 -5.42 10.16 35.05
N LYS A 15 -5.48 11.40 35.53
CA LYS A 15 -5.28 11.72 36.94
C LYS A 15 -6.32 11.05 37.84
N VAL A 16 -7.61 11.12 37.49
CA VAL A 16 -8.69 10.47 38.27
C VAL A 16 -8.53 8.95 38.28
N LEU A 17 -8.19 8.34 37.14
CA LEU A 17 -7.95 6.90 37.06
C LEU A 17 -6.79 6.47 37.98
N GLN A 18 -5.73 7.29 38.05
CA GLN A 18 -4.60 7.05 38.95
C GLN A 18 -4.99 7.23 40.42
N GLU A 19 -5.65 8.32 40.78
CA GLU A 19 -6.05 8.62 42.17
C GLU A 19 -7.05 7.60 42.73
N GLN A 20 -7.92 7.06 41.88
CA GLN A 20 -8.92 6.05 42.26
C GLN A 20 -8.44 4.61 42.08
N GLY A 21 -7.21 4.39 41.60
CA GLY A 21 -6.66 3.05 41.36
C GLY A 21 -7.40 2.25 40.27
N LEU A 22 -8.06 2.93 39.33
CA LEU A 22 -8.89 2.32 38.28
C LEU A 22 -8.13 1.98 36.99
N GLN A 23 -6.80 2.14 36.99
CA GLN A 23 -5.96 2.03 35.78
C GLN A 23 -6.09 0.67 35.08
N GLU A 24 -5.97 -0.45 35.82
CA GLU A 24 -6.10 -1.80 35.24
C GLU A 24 -7.50 -2.07 34.72
N LYS A 25 -8.52 -1.59 35.44
CA LYS A 25 -9.92 -1.75 35.08
C LYS A 25 -10.30 -0.93 33.85
N ALA A 26 -9.66 0.22 33.65
CA ALA A 26 -9.88 1.09 32.49
C ALA A 26 -9.23 0.59 31.20
N LYS A 27 -8.15 -0.20 31.26
CA LYS A 27 -7.38 -0.63 30.08
C LYS A 27 -8.24 -1.28 28.96
N PRO A 28 -9.16 -2.22 29.24
CA PRO A 28 -9.98 -2.83 28.21
C PRO A 28 -10.86 -1.79 27.50
N PHE A 29 -11.55 -0.94 28.26
CA PHE A 29 -12.39 0.12 27.72
C PHE A 29 -11.59 1.16 26.93
N MET A 30 -10.37 1.51 27.37
CA MET A 30 -9.49 2.41 26.60
C MET A 30 -9.13 1.80 25.25
N SER A 31 -8.79 0.50 25.21
CA SER A 31 -8.49 -0.22 23.97
C SER A 31 -9.71 -0.27 23.04
N ASP A 32 -10.88 -0.62 23.58
CA ASP A 32 -12.13 -0.78 22.81
C ASP A 32 -12.59 0.54 22.18
N ASN A 33 -12.30 1.67 22.83
CA ASN A 33 -12.66 3.00 22.35
C ASN A 33 -11.49 3.75 21.70
N ALA A 34 -10.36 3.08 21.42
CA ALA A 34 -9.16 3.68 20.83
C ALA A 34 -8.66 4.96 21.56
N VAL A 35 -8.78 4.99 22.89
CA VAL A 35 -8.28 6.09 23.71
C VAL A 35 -6.76 5.99 23.84
N ILE A 36 -6.07 7.04 23.41
CA ILE A 36 -4.61 7.18 23.53
C ILE A 36 -4.23 7.94 24.81
N LYS A 37 -2.95 7.85 25.17
CA LYS A 37 -2.41 8.60 26.33
C LYS A 37 -2.39 10.09 26.07
N THR A 38 -2.51 10.89 27.12
CA THR A 38 -2.46 12.37 27.02
C THR A 38 -1.17 12.84 26.33
N GLU A 39 -0.02 12.24 26.64
CA GLU A 39 1.27 12.60 26.04
C GLU A 39 1.28 12.37 24.51
N GLU A 40 0.70 11.26 24.06
CA GLU A 40 0.61 10.91 22.63
C GLU A 40 -0.39 11.83 21.91
N LEU A 41 -1.51 12.14 22.57
CA LEU A 41 -2.50 13.09 22.08
C LEU A 41 -1.93 14.49 21.92
N GLU A 42 -1.20 14.99 22.94
CA GLU A 42 -0.57 16.29 22.91
C GLU A 42 0.49 16.37 21.81
N LYS A 43 1.30 15.32 21.67
CA LYS A 43 2.28 15.21 20.57
C LYS A 43 1.60 15.27 19.21
N THR A 44 0.55 14.47 19.00
CA THR A 44 -0.18 14.41 17.73
C THR A 44 -0.82 15.77 17.38
N LEU A 45 -1.49 16.41 18.35
CA LEU A 45 -2.11 17.72 18.14
C LEU A 45 -1.06 18.80 17.82
N LYS A 46 0.10 18.78 18.48
CA LYS A 46 1.22 19.70 18.18
C LYS A 46 1.77 19.49 16.78
N GLU A 47 1.95 18.23 16.37
CA GLU A 47 2.42 17.90 15.01
C GLU A 47 1.42 18.34 13.93
N MET A 48 0.12 18.23 14.21
CA MET A 48 -0.94 18.71 13.30
C MET A 48 -1.04 20.24 13.21
N GLN A 49 -0.59 20.96 14.25
CA GLN A 49 -0.63 22.43 14.35
C GLN A 49 0.65 23.13 13.89
N ALA A 50 1.67 22.39 13.41
CA ALA A 50 2.93 22.98 13.00
C ALA A 50 2.74 23.94 11.80
N GLU A 51 3.16 25.21 11.96
CA GLU A 51 2.93 26.29 10.98
C GLU A 51 3.59 26.01 9.60
N ASP A 52 4.75 25.36 9.59
CA ASP A 52 5.51 25.02 8.36
C ASP A 52 5.24 23.59 7.85
N ARG A 53 4.12 22.98 8.25
CA ARG A 53 3.78 21.61 7.83
C ARG A 53 3.42 21.58 6.35
N ASP A 54 4.07 20.71 5.57
CA ASP A 54 3.67 20.42 4.18
C ASP A 54 2.38 19.58 4.17
N LEU A 55 1.54 19.78 3.16
CA LEU A 55 0.34 18.97 2.95
C LEU A 55 0.77 17.57 2.49
N LYS A 56 0.46 16.54 3.27
CA LYS A 56 0.86 15.16 2.96
C LYS A 56 -0.13 14.54 1.98
N VAL A 57 0.37 14.14 0.81
CA VAL A 57 -0.42 13.52 -0.26
C VAL A 57 -0.02 12.06 -0.41
N GLY A 58 -0.92 11.14 -0.07
CA GLY A 58 -0.68 9.70 -0.23
C GLY A 58 -1.08 9.22 -1.62
N ILE A 59 -0.20 8.49 -2.31
CA ILE A 59 -0.55 7.73 -3.52
C ILE A 59 -0.67 6.25 -3.11
N ILE A 60 -1.88 5.70 -3.20
CA ILE A 60 -2.19 4.32 -2.78
C ILE A 60 -2.81 3.53 -3.91
N GLY A 61 -2.73 2.21 -3.82
CA GLY A 61 -3.21 1.28 -4.83
C GLY A 61 -2.48 -0.06 -4.75
N HIS A 62 -3.04 -1.11 -5.33
CA HIS A 62 -2.41 -2.43 -5.30
C HIS A 62 -1.09 -2.48 -6.13
N VAL A 63 -0.36 -3.59 -6.03
CA VAL A 63 0.88 -3.82 -6.81
C VAL A 63 0.55 -3.90 -8.29
N LYS A 64 1.31 -3.22 -9.17
CA LYS A 64 1.01 -3.04 -10.61
C LYS A 64 -0.23 -2.18 -10.93
N ALA A 65 -0.77 -1.42 -9.98
CA ALA A 65 -1.83 -0.45 -10.26
C ALA A 65 -1.37 0.78 -11.07
N GLY A 66 -0.09 0.89 -11.45
CA GLY A 66 0.44 2.02 -12.22
C GLY A 66 0.94 3.23 -11.40
N LYS A 67 1.02 3.13 -10.07
CA LYS A 67 1.48 4.23 -9.16
C LYS A 67 2.85 4.80 -9.52
N SER A 68 3.88 3.96 -9.63
CA SER A 68 5.24 4.43 -9.93
C SER A 68 5.33 5.01 -11.34
N SER A 69 4.58 4.46 -12.31
CA SER A 69 4.47 5.03 -13.66
C SER A 69 3.80 6.42 -13.63
N LEU A 70 2.75 6.57 -12.83
CA LEU A 70 2.06 7.85 -12.61
C LEU A 70 3.01 8.89 -12.01
N LEU A 71 3.74 8.53 -10.96
CA LEU A 71 4.67 9.44 -10.29
C LEU A 71 5.90 9.78 -11.13
N ASN A 72 6.45 8.82 -11.89
CA ASN A 72 7.51 9.09 -12.85
C ASN A 72 7.07 10.09 -13.92
N ALA A 73 5.83 9.98 -14.40
CA ALA A 73 5.26 10.93 -15.35
C ALA A 73 5.05 12.33 -14.73
N LEU A 74 4.46 12.38 -13.54
CA LEU A 74 4.03 13.61 -12.87
C LEU A 74 5.19 14.41 -12.25
N ILE A 75 6.17 13.74 -11.66
CA ILE A 75 7.21 14.35 -10.83
C ILE A 75 8.58 14.37 -11.50
N PHE A 76 8.88 13.35 -12.31
CA PHE A 76 10.21 13.13 -12.89
C PHE A 76 10.25 13.32 -14.40
N GLU A 77 9.24 13.98 -14.98
CA GLU A 77 9.12 14.25 -16.41
C GLU A 77 9.28 13.00 -17.31
N GLY A 78 9.00 11.81 -16.78
CA GLY A 78 9.17 10.52 -17.45
C GLY A 78 10.43 9.75 -17.15
N VAL A 79 11.39 10.35 -16.47
CA VAL A 79 12.59 9.62 -16.07
C VAL A 79 12.17 8.56 -15.06
N GLU A 80 12.53 7.31 -15.33
CA GLU A 80 12.20 6.15 -14.47
C GLU A 80 13.06 6.15 -13.19
N VAL A 81 12.91 7.17 -12.36
CA VAL A 81 13.62 7.32 -11.07
C VAL A 81 13.03 6.35 -10.05
N LEU A 82 11.70 6.22 -10.01
CA LEU A 82 11.03 5.24 -9.18
C LEU A 82 11.03 3.89 -9.89
N PRO A 83 11.54 2.81 -9.27
CA PRO A 83 11.56 1.50 -9.89
C PRO A 83 10.12 1.02 -10.15
N LYS A 84 9.84 0.60 -11.39
CA LYS A 84 8.62 -0.13 -11.74
C LYS A 84 8.72 -1.53 -11.14
N ALA A 85 8.37 -1.67 -9.86
CA ALA A 85 8.54 -2.93 -9.12
C ALA A 85 7.79 -4.08 -9.82
N ALA A 86 8.53 -5.11 -10.27
CA ALA A 86 7.94 -6.35 -10.79
C ALA A 86 7.57 -7.32 -9.66
N THR A 87 8.22 -7.20 -8.50
CA THR A 87 8.01 -8.06 -7.32
C THR A 87 7.67 -7.22 -6.08
N PRO A 88 6.71 -7.63 -5.23
CA PRO A 88 6.30 -6.89 -4.03
C PRO A 88 7.45 -6.50 -3.10
N MET A 89 8.51 -7.31 -3.07
CA MET A 89 9.65 -7.17 -2.16
C MET A 89 10.59 -5.99 -2.50
N THR A 90 10.51 -5.44 -3.71
CA THR A 90 11.43 -4.40 -4.22
C THR A 90 10.91 -2.98 -4.07
N ALA A 91 9.65 -2.81 -3.66
CA ALA A 91 9.09 -1.49 -3.42
C ALA A 91 9.61 -0.93 -2.07
N SER A 92 10.51 0.05 -2.14
CA SER A 92 10.82 0.88 -0.99
C SER A 92 9.84 2.05 -0.95
N LEU A 93 9.29 2.33 0.23
CA LEU A 93 8.46 3.49 0.46
C LEU A 93 9.22 4.75 0.02
N THR A 94 8.62 5.55 -0.86
CA THR A 94 9.27 6.73 -1.40
C THR A 94 8.53 8.00 -1.01
N ILE A 95 9.25 8.95 -0.42
CA ILE A 95 8.72 10.25 -0.01
C ILE A 95 9.33 11.30 -0.93
N LEU A 96 8.51 12.11 -1.58
CA LEU A 96 8.92 13.17 -2.50
C LEU A 96 8.63 14.53 -1.85
N LYS A 97 9.65 15.36 -1.76
CA LYS A 97 9.58 16.69 -1.15
C LYS A 97 10.20 17.75 -2.06
N TYR A 98 9.68 18.98 -1.98
CA TYR A 98 10.32 20.12 -2.61
C TYR A 98 11.65 20.48 -1.94
N ALA A 99 12.68 20.73 -2.75
CA ALA A 99 13.91 21.38 -2.32
C ALA A 99 14.58 22.10 -3.50
N ASN A 100 15.37 23.13 -3.22
CA ASN A 100 16.13 23.84 -4.26
C ASN A 100 17.21 22.96 -4.90
N THR A 101 17.72 21.98 -4.16
CA THR A 101 18.78 21.07 -4.59
C THR A 101 18.27 19.64 -4.68
N LEU A 102 18.67 18.94 -5.74
CA LEU A 102 18.34 17.53 -5.93
C LEU A 102 19.15 16.63 -4.99
N SER A 103 18.47 15.88 -4.15
CA SER A 103 19.10 14.92 -3.24
C SER A 103 18.14 13.79 -2.86
N ALA A 104 18.67 12.70 -2.33
CA ALA A 104 17.90 11.68 -1.65
C ALA A 104 18.51 11.33 -0.29
N GLU A 105 17.69 10.82 0.61
CA GLU A 105 18.05 10.32 1.92
C GLU A 105 17.47 8.91 2.08
N VAL A 106 18.31 7.95 2.45
CA VAL A 106 17.92 6.55 2.60
C VAL A 106 17.66 6.23 4.07
N GLU A 107 16.49 5.69 4.36
CA GLU A 107 16.17 5.11 5.67
C GLU A 107 16.52 3.62 5.63
N PHE A 108 17.45 3.18 6.48
CA PHE A 108 17.81 1.76 6.64
C PHE A 108 16.97 1.08 7.72
N TYR A 109 16.87 -0.25 7.66
CA TYR A 109 16.31 -1.04 8.74
C TYR A 109 17.07 -0.83 10.05
N SER A 110 16.31 -0.66 11.13
CA SER A 110 16.85 -0.63 12.48
C SER A 110 17.28 -2.02 12.95
N LEU A 111 18.05 -2.11 14.04
CA LEU A 111 18.41 -3.39 14.64
C LEU A 111 17.18 -4.18 15.09
N LYS A 112 16.11 -3.50 15.51
CA LYS A 112 14.83 -4.11 15.86
C LYS A 112 14.18 -4.73 14.62
N ASP A 113 14.14 -4.00 13.51
CA ASP A 113 13.57 -4.49 12.25
C ASP A 113 14.32 -5.75 11.76
N ILE A 114 15.66 -5.76 11.87
CA ILE A 114 16.49 -6.92 11.48
C ILE A 114 16.23 -8.13 12.39
N ALA A 115 16.12 -7.92 13.71
CA ALA A 115 15.82 -9.00 14.65
C ALA A 115 14.43 -9.61 14.42
N GLU A 116 13.44 -8.79 14.03
CA GLU A 116 12.12 -9.29 13.64
C GLU A 116 12.19 -10.15 12.37
N LEU A 117 12.93 -9.70 11.35
CA LEU A 117 13.16 -10.47 10.12
C LEU A 117 13.88 -11.81 10.39
N GLU A 118 14.86 -11.81 11.29
CA GLU A 118 15.59 -13.02 11.71
C GLU A 118 14.64 -14.04 12.38
N ASN A 119 13.80 -13.59 13.31
CA ASN A 119 12.84 -14.46 13.97
C ASN A 119 11.82 -15.07 13.00
N GLU A 120 11.33 -14.29 12.02
CA GLU A 120 10.45 -14.82 10.97
C GLU A 120 11.18 -15.80 10.03
N HIS A 121 12.45 -15.53 9.70
CA HIS A 121 13.29 -16.48 8.96
C HIS A 121 13.46 -17.80 9.71
N GLU A 122 13.75 -17.78 11.02
CA GLU A 122 13.85 -18.99 11.84
C GLU A 122 12.53 -19.75 11.96
N LYS A 123 11.39 -19.05 11.98
CA LYS A 123 10.06 -19.69 11.91
C LYS A 123 9.84 -20.37 10.58
N TYR A 124 10.19 -19.72 9.47
CA TYR A 124 10.11 -20.30 8.13
C TYR A 124 10.95 -21.57 8.04
N GLU A 125 12.21 -21.53 8.46
CA GLU A 125 13.11 -22.68 8.42
C GLU A 125 12.60 -23.85 9.26
N ARG A 126 12.05 -23.60 10.45
CA ARG A 126 11.44 -24.64 11.27
C ARG A 126 10.24 -25.29 10.61
N GLU A 127 9.34 -24.49 10.04
CA GLU A 127 8.14 -24.99 9.39
C GLU A 127 8.45 -25.71 8.08
N PHE A 128 9.40 -25.19 7.31
CA PHE A 128 9.91 -25.83 6.10
C PHE A 128 10.46 -27.22 6.42
N ASN A 129 11.36 -27.33 7.39
CA ASN A 129 11.93 -28.62 7.80
C ASN A 129 10.86 -29.58 8.33
N ARG A 130 9.90 -29.09 9.11
CA ARG A 130 8.77 -29.90 9.59
C ARG A 130 7.96 -30.51 8.43
N ILE A 131 7.58 -29.70 7.43
CA ILE A 131 6.81 -30.17 6.29
C ILE A 131 7.63 -31.14 5.44
N VAL A 132 8.91 -30.86 5.23
CA VAL A 132 9.82 -31.75 4.49
C VAL A 132 9.91 -33.12 5.19
N GLU A 133 10.16 -33.15 6.50
CA GLU A 133 10.27 -34.40 7.27
C GLU A 133 8.98 -35.23 7.20
N GLU A 134 7.81 -34.58 7.38
CA GLU A 134 6.51 -35.24 7.29
C GLU A 134 6.25 -35.82 5.89
N GLU A 135 6.60 -35.09 4.83
CA GLU A 135 6.36 -35.50 3.45
C GLU A 135 7.34 -36.58 2.99
N VAL A 136 8.62 -36.50 3.41
CA VAL A 136 9.61 -37.58 3.21
C VAL A 136 9.11 -38.86 3.87
N LYS A 137 8.63 -38.78 5.13
CA LYS A 137 8.08 -39.95 5.85
C LYS A 137 6.88 -40.55 5.11
N LYS A 138 5.91 -39.73 4.69
CA LYS A 138 4.74 -40.17 3.91
C LYS A 138 5.14 -40.84 2.60
N GLN A 139 6.15 -40.34 1.91
CA GLN A 139 6.59 -40.92 0.63
C GLN A 139 7.36 -42.23 0.82
N LYS A 140 8.19 -42.34 1.86
CA LYS A 140 8.88 -43.60 2.21
C LYS A 140 7.89 -44.68 2.65
N GLU A 141 6.85 -44.32 3.40
CA GLU A 141 5.75 -45.23 3.76
C GLU A 141 4.97 -45.72 2.53
N LYS A 142 4.64 -44.82 1.58
CA LYS A 142 3.99 -45.21 0.32
C LYS A 142 4.85 -46.15 -0.52
N GLN A 143 6.17 -45.92 -0.58
CA GLN A 143 7.08 -46.82 -1.26
C GLN A 143 7.19 -48.18 -0.58
N SER A 144 7.28 -48.24 0.75
CA SER A 144 7.38 -49.50 1.48
C SER A 144 6.12 -50.35 1.30
N LEU A 145 4.93 -49.74 1.34
CA LEU A 145 3.65 -50.40 1.04
C LEU A 145 3.61 -50.91 -0.41
N SER A 146 4.07 -50.11 -1.38
CA SER A 146 4.15 -50.53 -2.79
C SER A 146 5.12 -51.71 -2.98
N ASN A 147 6.30 -51.67 -2.35
CA ASN A 147 7.27 -52.76 -2.41
C ASN A 147 6.72 -54.05 -1.80
N ARG A 148 6.01 -53.96 -0.67
CA ARG A 148 5.35 -55.11 -0.03
C ARG A 148 4.23 -55.70 -0.88
N ALA A 149 3.47 -54.86 -1.59
CA ALA A 149 2.49 -55.30 -2.58
C ALA A 149 3.14 -55.96 -3.81
N LYS A 150 4.30 -55.47 -4.27
CA LYS A 150 5.10 -56.08 -5.35
C LYS A 150 5.60 -57.48 -4.99
N GLU A 151 5.99 -57.71 -3.73
CA GLU A 151 6.42 -59.05 -3.26
C GLU A 151 5.27 -60.07 -3.27
N GLY A 152 4.02 -59.63 -3.07
CA GLY A 152 2.83 -60.48 -3.14
C GLY A 152 2.34 -60.83 -4.55
N ILE A 153 2.79 -60.11 -5.59
CA ILE A 153 2.32 -60.23 -7.00
C ILE A 153 3.45 -60.74 -7.92
N ARG A 154 4.30 -61.64 -7.42
CA ARG A 154 5.47 -62.15 -8.17
C ARG A 154 5.16 -62.93 -9.47
N ASN A 155 3.89 -63.19 -9.81
CA ASN A 155 3.50 -64.06 -10.93
C ASN A 155 2.83 -63.38 -12.14
N VAL A 156 2.71 -62.05 -12.23
CA VAL A 156 2.10 -61.41 -13.41
C VAL A 156 2.96 -60.27 -13.96
N GLY A 157 3.56 -60.51 -15.13
CA GLY A 157 3.97 -59.52 -16.14
C GLY A 157 4.62 -58.22 -15.63
N ASN A 158 5.96 -58.21 -15.60
CA ASN A 158 6.83 -57.13 -15.12
C ASN A 158 6.84 -55.83 -15.98
N LYS A 159 5.74 -55.49 -16.69
CA LYS A 159 5.72 -54.45 -17.73
C LYS A 159 4.83 -53.24 -17.45
N MET A 160 4.12 -53.17 -16.31
CA MET A 160 3.11 -52.12 -16.08
C MET A 160 3.17 -51.43 -14.70
N LEU A 161 4.30 -51.42 -14.00
CA LEU A 161 4.39 -50.77 -12.67
C LEU A 161 5.66 -49.93 -12.53
N GLY A 162 5.45 -48.65 -12.16
CA GLY A 162 6.45 -47.58 -12.19
C GLY A 162 7.72 -47.81 -11.36
N ARG A 163 8.78 -47.13 -11.79
CA ARG A 163 10.14 -47.13 -11.21
C ARG A 163 10.11 -46.61 -9.76
N ASN A 164 10.80 -47.28 -8.83
CA ASN A 164 10.99 -46.77 -7.47
C ASN A 164 11.81 -45.46 -7.55
N LYS A 165 11.38 -44.44 -6.80
CA LYS A 165 12.09 -43.16 -6.73
C LYS A 165 13.29 -43.27 -5.80
N SER A 166 14.37 -42.57 -6.12
CA SER A 166 15.52 -42.45 -5.23
C SER A 166 15.19 -41.61 -4.00
N ASP A 167 15.97 -41.73 -2.92
CA ASP A 167 15.82 -40.90 -1.73
C ASP A 167 15.96 -39.39 -2.07
N GLU A 168 16.89 -39.05 -2.98
CA GLU A 168 17.08 -37.68 -3.46
C GLU A 168 15.86 -37.13 -4.22
N GLU A 169 15.16 -37.98 -4.99
CA GLU A 169 13.91 -37.60 -5.68
C GLU A 169 12.75 -37.39 -4.70
N ILE A 170 12.72 -38.14 -3.59
CA ILE A 170 11.72 -37.98 -2.53
C ILE A 170 11.95 -36.65 -1.80
N GLU A 171 13.19 -36.36 -1.42
CA GLU A 171 13.58 -35.11 -0.75
C GLU A 171 13.26 -33.89 -1.62
N LYS A 172 13.72 -33.85 -2.88
CA LYS A 172 13.40 -32.75 -3.80
C LYS A 172 11.90 -32.53 -3.99
N ARG A 173 11.10 -33.61 -3.92
CA ARG A 173 9.65 -33.50 -4.01
C ARG A 173 9.04 -32.96 -2.71
N ALA A 174 9.52 -33.42 -1.57
CA ALA A 174 9.10 -32.92 -0.26
C ALA A 174 9.42 -31.43 -0.11
N GLU A 175 10.61 -31.00 -0.51
CA GLU A 175 11.00 -29.58 -0.55
C GLU A 175 10.06 -28.75 -1.44
N ARG A 176 9.70 -29.23 -2.63
CA ARG A 176 8.74 -28.53 -3.51
C ARG A 176 7.37 -28.40 -2.86
N ILE A 177 6.90 -29.44 -2.18
CA ILE A 177 5.61 -29.41 -1.47
C ILE A 177 5.68 -28.41 -0.31
N ALA A 178 6.77 -28.42 0.46
CA ALA A 178 6.99 -27.46 1.54
C ALA A 178 7.03 -26.02 1.03
N LYS A 179 7.74 -25.74 -0.07
CA LYS A 179 7.74 -24.41 -0.70
C LYS A 179 6.33 -23.99 -1.13
N ASN A 180 5.62 -24.84 -1.85
CA ASN A 180 4.26 -24.53 -2.31
C ASN A 180 3.27 -24.31 -1.15
N GLU A 181 3.44 -25.02 -0.03
CA GLU A 181 2.59 -24.84 1.15
C GLU A 181 2.90 -23.51 1.85
N LEU A 182 4.19 -23.19 2.02
CA LEU A 182 4.63 -21.95 2.64
C LEU A 182 4.39 -20.70 1.77
N GLU A 183 4.35 -20.84 0.44
CA GLU A 183 3.98 -19.76 -0.50
C GLU A 183 2.61 -19.13 -0.21
N LYS A 184 1.73 -19.86 0.50
CA LYS A 184 0.44 -19.34 0.97
C LYS A 184 0.60 -18.26 2.04
N ASP A 185 1.68 -18.29 2.81
CA ASP A 185 2.06 -17.24 3.77
C ASP A 185 3.08 -16.30 3.13
N THR A 186 2.56 -15.34 2.37
CA THR A 186 3.38 -14.34 1.67
C THR A 186 4.24 -13.52 2.63
N LYS A 187 3.79 -13.28 3.87
CA LYS A 187 4.55 -12.49 4.87
C LYS A 187 5.77 -13.25 5.36
N LEU A 188 5.57 -14.53 5.70
CA LEU A 188 6.64 -15.40 6.17
C LEU A 188 7.70 -15.61 5.09
N VAL A 189 7.28 -15.95 3.86
CA VAL A 189 8.19 -16.11 2.70
C VAL A 189 8.97 -14.83 2.41
N SER A 190 8.31 -13.68 2.43
CA SER A 190 8.99 -12.41 2.13
C SER A 190 9.99 -12.00 3.20
N SER A 191 9.67 -12.26 4.47
CA SER A 191 10.59 -11.99 5.58
C SER A 191 11.81 -12.90 5.52
N HIS A 192 11.60 -14.19 5.24
CA HIS A 192 12.66 -15.16 4.98
C HIS A 192 13.58 -14.71 3.83
N ASP A 193 13.00 -14.38 2.67
CA ASP A 193 13.76 -13.98 1.48
C ASP A 193 14.53 -12.68 1.70
N GLN A 194 13.94 -11.72 2.41
CA GLN A 194 14.62 -10.48 2.78
C GLN A 194 15.81 -10.74 3.71
N TYR A 195 15.63 -11.57 4.74
CA TYR A 195 16.71 -11.92 5.66
C TYR A 195 17.84 -12.71 4.98
N GLU A 196 17.50 -13.65 4.08
CA GLU A 196 18.49 -14.35 3.27
C GLU A 196 19.30 -13.41 2.38
N LYS A 197 18.67 -12.38 1.79
CA LYS A 197 19.39 -11.33 1.06
C LYS A 197 20.34 -10.55 1.98
N ILE A 198 19.90 -10.16 3.18
CA ILE A 198 20.74 -9.50 4.18
C ILE A 198 21.94 -10.37 4.53
N LYS A 199 21.73 -11.66 4.81
CA LYS A 199 22.79 -12.62 5.15
C LYS A 199 23.82 -12.79 4.02
N LYS A 200 23.35 -12.92 2.77
CA LYS A 200 24.21 -13.03 1.57
C LYS A 200 25.01 -11.75 1.29
N SER A 201 24.49 -10.59 1.69
CA SER A 201 25.15 -9.30 1.50
C SER A 201 26.33 -9.06 2.45
N GLY A 202 26.47 -9.91 3.49
CA GLY A 202 27.44 -9.73 4.58
C GLY A 202 27.01 -8.68 5.59
N SER A 203 27.56 -8.68 6.81
CA SER A 203 27.23 -7.67 7.84
C SER A 203 27.72 -6.28 7.44
N LEU A 204 26.91 -5.55 6.67
CA LEU A 204 27.11 -4.12 6.43
C LEU A 204 26.75 -3.37 7.72
N ASN A 205 27.73 -2.66 8.30
CA ASN A 205 27.46 -1.75 9.41
C ASN A 205 26.77 -0.48 8.87
N THR A 206 25.45 -0.53 8.74
CA THR A 206 24.61 0.56 8.24
C THR A 206 24.69 1.83 9.10
N LYS A 207 25.17 1.74 10.35
CA LYS A 207 25.31 2.90 11.25
C LYS A 207 26.33 3.94 10.79
N ASN A 208 27.33 3.53 10.00
CA ASN A 208 28.41 4.42 9.54
C ASN A 208 28.29 4.83 8.07
N LEU A 209 27.22 4.39 7.39
CA LEU A 209 26.95 4.79 6.01
C LEU A 209 26.27 6.16 6.02
N ASP A 210 26.79 7.09 5.21
CA ASP A 210 26.08 8.33 4.92
C ASP A 210 24.81 7.97 4.11
N PRO A 211 23.60 8.20 4.64
CA PRO A 211 22.37 7.91 3.93
C PRO A 211 22.07 8.94 2.83
N ARG A 212 22.84 10.02 2.73
CA ARG A 212 22.58 11.13 1.82
C ARG A 212 23.20 10.90 0.45
N ILE A 213 22.39 11.11 -0.57
CA ILE A 213 22.76 11.02 -1.98
C ILE A 213 22.56 12.40 -2.59
N GLN A 214 23.64 13.05 -3.01
CA GLN A 214 23.53 14.28 -3.81
C GLN A 214 23.63 13.94 -5.30
N ALA A 215 22.89 14.66 -6.13
CA ALA A 215 22.94 14.50 -7.59
C ALA A 215 22.71 15.85 -8.27
N ASN A 216 23.32 16.04 -9.44
CA ASN A 216 23.15 17.26 -10.24
C ASN A 216 22.08 17.08 -11.34
N SER A 217 21.62 15.85 -11.58
CA SER A 217 20.56 15.54 -12.55
C SER A 217 19.72 14.34 -12.10
N LEU A 218 18.51 14.22 -12.66
CA LEU A 218 17.63 13.07 -12.40
C LEU A 218 18.25 11.75 -12.85
N GLN A 219 19.02 11.76 -13.94
CA GLN A 219 19.72 10.57 -14.43
C GLN A 219 20.82 10.13 -13.45
N GLU A 220 21.60 11.08 -12.92
CA GLU A 220 22.63 10.79 -11.91
C GLU A 220 21.98 10.27 -10.62
N LEU A 221 20.88 10.89 -10.19
CA LEU A 221 20.14 10.44 -9.02
C LEU A 221 19.65 9.00 -9.19
N ASN A 222 19.04 8.69 -10.34
CA ASN A 222 18.56 7.34 -10.65
C ASN A 222 19.70 6.31 -10.57
N GLN A 223 20.83 6.58 -11.23
CA GLN A 223 22.00 5.69 -11.19
C GLN A 223 22.50 5.41 -9.77
N LYS A 224 22.53 6.43 -8.90
CA LYS A 224 22.91 6.25 -7.49
C LYS A 224 21.85 5.50 -6.70
N LEU A 225 20.57 5.80 -6.92
CA LEU A 225 19.44 5.13 -6.26
C LEU A 225 19.36 3.63 -6.58
N LEU A 226 19.78 3.20 -7.78
CA LEU A 226 19.80 1.77 -8.14
C LEU A 226 20.61 0.91 -7.14
N GLN A 227 21.59 1.48 -6.42
CA GLN A 227 22.31 0.74 -5.38
C GLN A 227 21.45 0.44 -4.13
N PHE A 228 20.38 1.20 -3.91
CA PHE A 228 19.51 1.14 -2.74
C PHE A 228 18.11 0.59 -3.03
N VAL A 229 17.58 0.82 -4.23
CA VAL A 229 16.22 0.36 -4.61
C VAL A 229 16.22 -0.62 -5.77
N GLY A 230 17.35 -0.80 -6.46
CA GLY A 230 17.48 -1.76 -7.56
C GLY A 230 17.52 -3.20 -7.07
N ALA A 231 17.03 -4.14 -7.88
CA ALA A 231 16.95 -5.57 -7.53
C ALA A 231 18.32 -6.16 -7.14
N ASP A 232 19.38 -5.73 -7.84
CA ASP A 232 20.78 -6.14 -7.60
C ASP A 232 21.58 -5.09 -6.80
N GLY A 233 20.89 -4.13 -6.17
CA GLY A 233 21.50 -3.04 -5.43
C GLY A 233 22.20 -3.55 -4.16
N LYS A 234 23.46 -3.15 -3.97
CA LYS A 234 24.29 -3.54 -2.81
C LYS A 234 23.63 -3.25 -1.46
N TYR A 235 22.91 -2.15 -1.35
CA TYR A 235 22.29 -1.66 -0.11
C TYR A 235 20.79 -1.94 -0.05
N MET A 236 20.19 -2.46 -1.11
CA MET A 236 18.76 -2.75 -1.17
C MET A 236 18.26 -3.68 -0.06
N PRO A 237 19.00 -4.75 0.32
CA PRO A 237 18.58 -5.61 1.43
C PRO A 237 18.42 -4.88 2.77
N TYR A 238 19.08 -3.75 2.95
CA TYR A 238 19.04 -2.94 4.18
C TYR A 238 18.11 -1.74 4.06
N THR A 239 17.62 -1.41 2.87
CA THR A 239 16.86 -0.19 2.61
C THR A 239 15.40 -0.39 2.98
N LYS A 240 14.88 0.52 3.81
CA LYS A 240 13.49 0.55 4.30
C LYS A 240 12.65 1.57 3.52
N ALA A 241 13.18 2.78 3.34
CA ALA A 241 12.52 3.86 2.61
C ALA A 241 13.53 4.80 1.97
N VAL A 242 13.08 5.60 1.02
CA VAL A 242 13.87 6.65 0.37
C VAL A 242 13.08 7.95 0.39
N ARG A 243 13.71 9.04 0.82
CA ARG A 243 13.17 10.39 0.67
C ARG A 243 13.91 11.10 -0.44
N ILE A 244 13.23 11.51 -1.50
CA ILE A 244 13.79 12.28 -2.61
C ILE A 244 13.34 13.73 -2.45
N SER A 245 14.30 14.64 -2.53
CA SER A 245 14.09 16.09 -2.51
C SER A 245 14.49 16.66 -3.86
N LEU A 246 13.59 17.39 -4.52
CA LEU A 246 13.84 17.91 -5.86
C LEU A 246 13.15 19.26 -6.09
N ASN A 247 13.70 20.03 -7.04
CA ASN A 247 13.16 21.34 -7.42
C ASN A 247 12.02 21.18 -8.43
N ASN A 248 10.89 20.62 -7.97
CA ASN A 248 9.68 20.51 -8.75
C ASN A 248 8.58 21.42 -8.15
N PRO A 249 8.11 22.46 -8.85
CA PRO A 249 7.06 23.35 -8.37
C PRO A 249 5.75 22.64 -7.98
N ASN A 250 5.44 21.50 -8.59
CA ASN A 250 4.26 20.69 -8.23
C ASN A 250 4.37 20.09 -6.82
N LEU A 251 5.54 20.09 -6.20
CA LEU A 251 5.77 19.65 -4.82
C LEU A 251 5.84 20.82 -3.83
N LYS A 252 5.72 22.07 -4.28
CA LYS A 252 5.78 23.22 -3.38
C LYS A 252 4.61 23.14 -2.41
N ASP A 253 4.91 23.18 -1.11
CA ASP A 253 3.97 23.01 0.00
C ASP A 253 3.34 21.60 0.12
N LEU A 254 3.83 20.62 -0.65
CA LEU A 254 3.35 19.23 -0.67
C LEU A 254 4.46 18.24 -0.31
N GLU A 255 4.09 17.18 0.41
CA GLU A 255 4.92 15.98 0.62
C GLU A 255 4.17 14.79 0.03
N VAL A 256 4.65 14.28 -1.12
CA VAL A 256 4.00 13.15 -1.82
C VAL A 256 4.60 11.84 -1.33
N ILE A 257 3.74 10.94 -0.87
CA ILE A 257 4.12 9.66 -0.28
C ILE A 257 3.68 8.56 -1.24
N ASP A 258 4.63 7.98 -1.96
CA ASP A 258 4.43 6.76 -2.74
C ASP A 258 4.44 5.56 -1.82
N THR A 259 3.27 4.98 -1.60
CA THR A 259 3.18 3.80 -0.75
C THR A 259 3.54 2.55 -1.55
N PRO A 260 4.42 1.67 -1.05
CA PRO A 260 4.39 0.26 -1.44
C PRO A 260 2.93 -0.17 -1.24
N GLY A 261 2.35 -0.92 -2.18
CA GLY A 261 0.93 -1.30 -2.06
C GLY A 261 0.64 -1.77 -0.64
N VAL A 262 -0.47 -1.33 -0.03
CA VAL A 262 -0.73 -1.36 1.43
C VAL A 262 -0.77 -2.75 2.09
N ASN A 263 -0.39 -3.78 1.31
CA ASN A 263 -0.10 -5.15 1.67
C ASN A 263 1.40 -5.46 1.45
N ASP A 264 2.31 -4.59 1.91
CA ASP A 264 3.73 -4.92 1.94
C ASP A 264 3.91 -6.15 2.85
N PRO A 265 4.53 -7.23 2.36
CA PRO A 265 4.64 -8.45 3.15
C PRO A 265 5.68 -8.34 4.28
N ILE A 266 6.54 -7.30 4.28
CA ILE A 266 7.49 -7.02 5.35
C ILE A 266 6.81 -6.15 6.42
N ALA A 267 6.70 -6.68 7.64
CA ALA A 267 5.94 -6.07 8.74
C ALA A 267 6.38 -4.61 9.06
N SER A 268 7.69 -4.37 9.15
CA SER A 268 8.22 -3.03 9.46
C SER A 268 7.97 -2.00 8.35
N ARG A 269 7.85 -2.44 7.08
CA ARG A 269 7.44 -1.59 5.96
C ARG A 269 5.93 -1.35 5.96
N GLU A 270 5.13 -2.37 6.26
CA GLU A 270 3.67 -2.26 6.41
C GLU A 270 3.31 -1.27 7.54
N GLU A 271 3.97 -1.37 8.70
CA GLU A 271 3.76 -0.46 9.84
C GLU A 271 4.10 0.98 9.47
N ARG A 272 5.27 1.20 8.84
CA ARG A 272 5.70 2.52 8.38
C ARG A 272 4.72 3.14 7.39
N THR A 273 4.26 2.33 6.42
CA THR A 273 3.27 2.75 5.42
C THR A 273 1.95 3.12 6.08
N LYS A 274 1.45 2.31 7.01
CA LYS A 274 0.22 2.61 7.77
C LYS A 274 0.35 3.89 8.58
N ALA A 275 1.49 4.13 9.22
CA ALA A 275 1.73 5.36 9.98
C ALA A 275 1.67 6.59 9.08
N LEU A 276 2.33 6.56 7.92
CA LEU A 276 2.31 7.68 6.97
C LEU A 276 0.93 7.92 6.35
N LEU A 277 0.15 6.86 6.12
CA LEU A 277 -1.20 7.00 5.57
C LEU A 277 -2.20 7.62 6.54
N LYS A 278 -2.07 7.37 7.85
CA LYS A 278 -2.85 8.10 8.86
C LYS A 278 -2.55 9.60 8.85
N ASP A 279 -1.29 9.94 8.57
CA ASP A 279 -0.84 11.32 8.52
C ASP A 279 -1.20 12.04 7.21
N CYS A 280 -1.66 11.32 6.18
CA CYS A 280 -2.03 11.92 4.90
C CYS A 280 -3.24 12.86 5.06
N ASP A 281 -3.20 13.99 4.37
CA ASP A 281 -4.27 14.97 4.33
C ASP A 281 -5.13 14.78 3.08
N VAL A 282 -4.49 14.40 1.97
CA VAL A 282 -5.11 14.07 0.69
C VAL A 282 -4.64 12.69 0.23
N VAL A 283 -5.51 11.90 -0.38
CA VAL A 283 -5.15 10.58 -0.91
C VAL A 283 -5.62 10.40 -2.35
N PHE A 284 -4.73 9.93 -3.21
CA PHE A 284 -5.04 9.44 -4.56
C PHE A 284 -5.03 7.92 -4.55
N ILE A 285 -6.15 7.33 -4.96
CA ILE A 285 -6.33 5.89 -5.08
C ILE A 285 -6.21 5.51 -6.54
N VAL A 286 -5.11 4.85 -6.88
CA VAL A 286 -4.80 4.39 -8.22
C VAL A 286 -5.25 2.94 -8.38
N SER A 287 -6.13 2.69 -9.34
CA SER A 287 -6.65 1.35 -9.67
C SER A 287 -6.68 1.18 -11.20
N PRO A 288 -6.31 0.01 -11.77
CA PRO A 288 -6.42 -0.27 -13.20
C PRO A 288 -7.86 -0.11 -13.71
N SER A 289 -8.04 0.55 -14.83
CA SER A 289 -9.35 0.78 -15.45
C SER A 289 -10.14 -0.51 -15.72
N GLY A 290 -9.47 -1.57 -16.18
CA GLY A 290 -10.12 -2.86 -16.48
C GLY A 290 -10.55 -3.66 -15.25
N GLN A 291 -10.06 -3.32 -14.06
CA GLN A 291 -10.41 -3.94 -12.77
C GLN A 291 -10.57 -2.86 -11.71
N PHE A 292 -11.35 -1.84 -12.04
CA PHE A 292 -11.44 -0.64 -11.21
C PHE A 292 -12.14 -0.96 -9.88
N LEU A 293 -11.52 -0.58 -8.76
CA LEU A 293 -12.06 -0.71 -7.40
C LEU A 293 -12.45 -2.15 -7.01
N THR A 294 -11.51 -3.08 -7.14
CA THR A 294 -11.66 -4.47 -6.65
C THR A 294 -11.80 -4.54 -5.13
N ASP A 295 -12.18 -5.70 -4.58
CA ASP A 295 -12.18 -5.96 -3.13
C ASP A 295 -10.82 -5.68 -2.49
N SER A 296 -9.73 -5.93 -3.22
CA SER A 296 -8.37 -5.58 -2.79
C SER A 296 -8.26 -4.06 -2.61
N ASP A 297 -8.63 -3.26 -3.61
CA ASP A 297 -8.62 -1.79 -3.53
C ASP A 297 -9.52 -1.26 -2.42
N MET A 298 -10.70 -1.86 -2.24
CA MET A 298 -11.62 -1.49 -1.17
C MET A 298 -11.07 -1.82 0.21
N SER A 299 -10.32 -2.92 0.36
CA SER A 299 -9.63 -3.22 1.62
C SER A 299 -8.54 -2.19 1.94
N LEU A 300 -7.88 -1.65 0.91
CA LEU A 300 -6.90 -0.56 1.06
C LEU A 300 -7.59 0.74 1.47
N PHE A 301 -8.71 1.04 0.81
CA PHE A 301 -9.54 2.17 1.13
C PHE A 301 -10.04 2.12 2.58
N ASP A 302 -10.61 0.99 3.02
CA ASP A 302 -11.13 0.83 4.39
C ASP A 302 -10.05 1.07 5.46
N ARG A 303 -8.83 0.57 5.22
CA ARG A 303 -7.69 0.79 6.14
C ARG A 303 -7.32 2.26 6.30
N VAL A 304 -7.52 3.04 5.24
CA VAL A 304 -7.15 4.46 5.18
C VAL A 304 -8.33 5.28 5.69
N SER A 305 -9.56 5.02 5.22
CA SER A 305 -10.78 5.75 5.55
C SER A 305 -11.20 5.62 7.02
N HIS A 306 -10.96 4.49 7.69
CA HIS A 306 -11.50 4.23 9.03
C HIS A 306 -10.78 4.95 10.18
N LYS A 307 -9.61 5.55 9.96
CA LYS A 307 -8.82 6.15 11.04
C LYS A 307 -8.65 7.65 10.79
N GLU A 308 -9.45 8.41 11.54
CA GLU A 308 -9.32 9.83 11.87
C GLU A 308 -8.30 10.62 11.04
N GLY A 309 -8.72 11.23 9.92
CA GLY A 309 -7.85 12.22 9.28
C GLY A 309 -8.08 12.55 7.80
N LEU A 310 -8.72 11.69 7.02
CA LEU A 310 -8.86 11.94 5.58
C LEU A 310 -9.85 13.05 5.28
N GLN A 311 -9.35 14.08 4.60
CA GLN A 311 -10.16 15.23 4.20
C GLN A 311 -10.59 15.15 2.75
N GLU A 312 -9.72 14.60 1.90
CA GLU A 312 -9.95 14.59 0.46
C GLU A 312 -9.40 13.34 -0.21
N ILE A 313 -10.22 12.72 -1.05
CA ILE A 313 -9.90 11.48 -1.74
C ILE A 313 -10.18 11.66 -3.23
N TYR A 314 -9.20 11.27 -4.04
CA TYR A 314 -9.24 11.30 -5.49
C TYR A 314 -9.06 9.88 -6.04
N PHE A 315 -9.86 9.53 -7.04
CA PHE A 315 -9.79 8.22 -7.69
C PHE A 315 -9.16 8.35 -9.07
N VAL A 316 -8.08 7.58 -9.29
CA VAL A 316 -7.34 7.54 -10.54
C VAL A 316 -7.49 6.17 -11.17
N ALA A 317 -8.20 6.10 -12.29
CA ALA A 317 -8.19 4.93 -13.14
C ALA A 317 -6.95 4.98 -14.04
N SER A 318 -6.02 4.06 -13.84
CA SER A 318 -4.83 3.91 -14.69
C SER A 318 -5.15 3.08 -15.93
N GLN A 319 -4.19 2.99 -16.87
CA GLN A 319 -4.31 2.21 -18.10
C GLN A 319 -5.48 2.67 -18.99
N ALA A 320 -5.57 3.98 -19.24
CA ALA A 320 -6.57 4.56 -20.13
C ALA A 320 -6.51 3.95 -21.55
N ASP A 321 -5.31 3.65 -22.04
CA ASP A 321 -5.06 2.97 -23.32
C ASP A 321 -5.82 1.64 -23.43
N SER A 322 -5.81 0.84 -22.36
CA SER A 322 -6.50 -0.44 -22.29
C SER A 322 -8.02 -0.27 -22.12
N ALA A 323 -8.46 0.78 -21.41
CA ALA A 323 -9.87 1.09 -21.24
C ALA A 323 -10.55 1.42 -22.58
N VAL A 324 -9.93 2.34 -23.33
CA VAL A 324 -10.44 2.77 -24.64
C VAL A 324 -10.29 1.65 -25.66
N GLY A 325 -9.18 0.89 -25.63
CA GLY A 325 -8.94 -0.23 -26.54
C GLY A 325 -9.83 -1.46 -26.34
N SER A 326 -10.76 -1.47 -25.38
CA SER A 326 -11.69 -2.58 -25.21
C SER A 326 -12.67 -2.66 -26.39
N MET A 327 -12.88 -3.85 -26.95
CA MET A 327 -13.68 -4.02 -28.17
C MET A 327 -15.09 -3.41 -28.06
N SER A 328 -15.72 -3.55 -26.89
CA SER A 328 -17.03 -2.93 -26.63
C SER A 328 -17.00 -1.41 -26.67
N GLU A 329 -15.93 -0.78 -26.18
CA GLU A 329 -15.82 0.68 -26.14
C GLU A 329 -15.44 1.25 -27.51
N VAL A 330 -14.57 0.55 -28.26
CA VAL A 330 -14.24 0.89 -29.65
C VAL A 330 -15.49 0.90 -30.52
N GLU A 331 -16.35 -0.12 -30.40
CA GLU A 331 -17.62 -0.19 -31.14
C GLU A 331 -18.60 0.91 -30.71
N LYS A 332 -18.83 1.11 -29.40
CA LYS A 332 -19.77 2.14 -28.89
C LYS A 332 -19.37 3.57 -29.25
N SER A 333 -18.06 3.81 -29.33
CA SER A 333 -17.51 5.12 -29.71
C SER A 333 -17.41 5.32 -31.22
N ASN A 334 -17.78 4.33 -32.04
CA ASN A 334 -17.58 4.34 -33.49
C ASN A 334 -16.13 4.68 -33.87
N HIS A 335 -15.14 4.07 -33.20
CA HIS A 335 -13.72 4.33 -33.42
C HIS A 335 -13.31 5.81 -33.23
N HIS A 336 -14.04 6.59 -32.42
CA HIS A 336 -13.69 7.97 -32.08
C HIS A 336 -13.06 8.06 -30.68
N LEU A 337 -11.74 8.26 -30.64
CA LEU A 337 -10.94 8.21 -29.40
C LEU A 337 -11.44 9.14 -28.28
N PRO A 338 -11.75 10.44 -28.52
CA PRO A 338 -12.27 11.31 -27.47
C PRO A 338 -13.59 10.81 -26.87
N THR A 339 -14.49 10.27 -27.70
CA THR A 339 -15.76 9.71 -27.25
C THR A 339 -15.55 8.43 -26.45
N ALA A 340 -14.62 7.55 -26.87
CA ALA A 340 -14.27 6.34 -26.12
C ALA A 340 -13.73 6.68 -24.72
N PHE A 341 -12.87 7.68 -24.63
CA PHE A 341 -12.31 8.14 -23.35
C PHE A 341 -13.40 8.69 -22.43
N GLU A 342 -14.28 9.54 -22.96
CA GLU A 342 -15.39 10.11 -22.19
C GLU A 342 -16.37 9.03 -21.68
N ASN A 343 -16.72 8.07 -22.54
CA ASN A 343 -17.56 6.93 -22.17
C ASN A 343 -16.92 6.08 -21.07
N ALA A 344 -15.64 5.73 -21.22
CA ALA A 344 -14.90 4.97 -20.22
C ALA A 344 -14.88 5.72 -18.88
N GLN A 345 -14.56 7.02 -18.89
CA GLN A 345 -14.54 7.85 -17.68
C GLN A 345 -15.91 7.96 -17.01
N LYS A 346 -16.99 8.11 -17.80
CA LYS A 346 -18.38 8.12 -17.29
C LYS A 346 -18.77 6.79 -16.67
N SER A 347 -18.44 5.68 -17.32
CA SER A 347 -18.70 4.33 -16.82
C SER A 347 -18.01 4.09 -15.47
N LEU A 348 -16.71 4.40 -15.39
CA LEU A 348 -15.92 4.30 -14.16
C LEU A 348 -16.46 5.23 -13.06
N SER A 349 -16.88 6.45 -13.41
CA SER A 349 -17.48 7.38 -12.45
C SER A 349 -18.84 6.89 -11.95
N SER A 350 -19.64 6.24 -12.79
CA SER A 350 -20.88 5.59 -12.35
C SER A 350 -20.61 4.44 -11.39
N GLN A 351 -19.59 3.63 -11.65
CA GLN A 351 -19.17 2.56 -10.74
C GLN A 351 -18.71 3.12 -9.39
N LEU A 352 -17.87 4.17 -9.40
CA LEU A 352 -17.47 4.90 -8.19
C LEU A 352 -18.69 5.40 -7.41
N ASN A 353 -19.66 6.01 -8.08
CA ASN A 353 -20.86 6.55 -7.44
C ASN A 353 -21.68 5.48 -6.71
N ASN A 354 -21.82 4.30 -7.31
CA ASN A 354 -22.53 3.17 -6.69
C ASN A 354 -21.79 2.67 -5.44
N ILE A 355 -20.47 2.52 -5.53
CA ILE A 355 -19.63 2.06 -4.40
C ILE A 355 -19.67 3.08 -3.26
N MET A 356 -19.47 4.37 -3.56
CA MET A 356 -19.53 5.43 -2.56
C MET A 356 -20.93 5.55 -1.94
N GLY A 357 -21.99 5.33 -2.71
CA GLY A 357 -23.37 5.26 -2.19
C GLY A 357 -23.54 4.20 -1.11
N ALA A 358 -23.09 2.97 -1.37
CA ALA A 358 -23.12 1.89 -0.39
C ALA A 358 -22.27 2.18 0.86
N LEU A 359 -21.13 2.85 0.69
CA LEU A 359 -20.26 3.23 1.82
C LEU A 359 -20.86 4.35 2.67
N ILE A 360 -21.61 5.29 2.08
CA ILE A 360 -22.33 6.34 2.84
C ILE A 360 -23.38 5.72 3.76
N GLU A 361 -24.05 4.65 3.32
CA GLU A 361 -25.00 3.91 4.16
C GLU A 361 -24.29 3.16 5.29
N LYS A 362 -23.13 2.56 5.00
CA LYS A 362 -22.34 1.79 5.97
C LYS A 362 -21.63 2.66 7.00
N TYR A 363 -21.11 3.82 6.60
CA TYR A 363 -20.34 4.75 7.43
C TYR A 363 -20.89 6.18 7.34
N PRO A 364 -22.04 6.48 7.97
CA PRO A 364 -22.69 7.79 7.89
C PRO A 364 -21.82 8.96 8.37
N ASN A 365 -20.90 8.69 9.29
CA ASN A 365 -19.93 9.65 9.82
C ASN A 365 -18.90 10.13 8.78
N GLN A 366 -18.75 9.43 7.65
CA GLN A 366 -17.82 9.77 6.57
C GLN A 366 -18.53 10.28 5.31
N ARG A 367 -19.84 10.53 5.39
CA ARG A 367 -20.67 10.95 4.25
C ARG A 367 -20.07 12.09 3.45
N GLU A 368 -19.55 13.12 4.12
CA GLU A 368 -18.98 14.29 3.44
C GLU A 368 -17.79 13.92 2.54
N VAL A 369 -16.91 13.03 3.00
CA VAL A 369 -15.73 12.58 2.25
C VAL A 369 -16.16 11.79 1.01
N PHE A 370 -17.13 10.89 1.16
CA PHE A 370 -17.62 10.07 0.05
C PHE A 370 -18.43 10.87 -0.97
N GLU A 371 -19.23 11.85 -0.53
CA GLU A 371 -19.93 12.76 -1.44
C GLU A 371 -18.95 13.66 -2.22
N LYS A 372 -17.90 14.16 -1.56
CA LYS A 372 -16.82 14.87 -2.27
C LYS A 372 -16.12 13.98 -3.29
N ALA A 373 -15.84 12.71 -2.95
CA ALA A 373 -15.26 11.77 -3.90
C ALA A 373 -16.16 11.54 -5.13
N LYS A 374 -17.47 11.39 -4.94
CA LYS A 374 -18.45 11.30 -6.04
C LYS A 374 -18.43 12.55 -6.93
N GLN A 375 -18.42 13.74 -6.33
CA GLN A 375 -18.37 15.01 -7.04
C GLN A 375 -17.06 15.20 -7.83
N ASN A 376 -15.94 14.70 -7.30
CA ASN A 376 -14.65 14.76 -7.97
C ASN A 376 -14.56 13.81 -9.18
N GLY A 377 -15.36 12.74 -9.19
CA GLY A 377 -15.38 11.75 -10.26
C GLY A 377 -14.07 10.94 -10.36
N VAL A 378 -13.92 10.20 -11.46
CA VAL A 378 -12.71 9.42 -11.74
C VAL A 378 -11.81 10.17 -12.71
N ILE A 379 -10.51 10.20 -12.42
CA ILE A 379 -9.48 10.69 -13.33
C ILE A 379 -8.93 9.49 -14.11
N LEU A 380 -9.10 9.47 -15.43
CA LEU A 380 -8.60 8.42 -16.30
C LEU A 380 -7.24 8.83 -16.88
N THR A 381 -6.20 8.00 -16.74
CA THR A 381 -4.80 8.31 -17.16
C THR A 381 -4.09 7.10 -17.77
N SER A 382 -3.08 7.34 -18.63
CA SER A 382 -2.18 6.30 -19.14
C SER A 382 -0.71 6.64 -18.94
N GLY A 383 -0.03 5.82 -18.13
CA GLY A 383 1.43 5.89 -17.96
C GLY A 383 2.22 5.31 -19.15
N VAL A 384 1.63 4.39 -19.91
CA VAL A 384 2.25 3.84 -21.13
C VAL A 384 2.25 4.88 -22.24
N CYS A 385 1.12 5.58 -22.47
CA CYS A 385 1.08 6.70 -23.42
C CYS A 385 2.08 7.80 -23.05
N PHE A 386 2.33 8.02 -21.75
CA PHE A 386 3.36 8.95 -21.31
C PHE A 386 4.77 8.51 -21.73
N SER A 387 5.09 7.24 -21.45
CA SER A 387 6.40 6.67 -21.80
C SER A 387 6.60 6.68 -23.32
N MET A 388 5.57 6.31 -24.09
CA MET A 388 5.53 6.39 -25.54
C MET A 388 5.77 7.82 -26.06
N HIS A 389 5.09 8.81 -25.48
CA HIS A 389 5.22 10.20 -25.90
C HIS A 389 6.64 10.73 -25.70
N LYS A 390 7.30 10.35 -24.58
CA LYS A 390 8.68 10.75 -24.28
C LYS A 390 9.71 10.05 -25.17
N ASP A 391 9.49 8.79 -25.50
CA ASP A 391 10.43 7.97 -26.27
C ASP A 391 10.07 7.84 -27.76
N PHE A 392 9.14 8.68 -28.25
CA PHE A 392 8.55 8.53 -29.58
C PHE A 392 9.59 8.59 -30.71
N GLU A 393 10.66 9.37 -30.54
CA GLU A 393 11.75 9.46 -31.52
C GLU A 393 12.50 8.13 -31.69
N ASN A 394 12.46 7.26 -30.68
CA ASN A 394 13.11 5.94 -30.70
C ASN A 394 12.14 4.80 -31.06
N GLN A 395 10.95 5.10 -31.61
CA GLN A 395 9.90 4.12 -31.92
C GLN A 395 10.41 2.91 -32.73
N ALA A 396 11.32 3.13 -33.69
CA ALA A 396 11.91 2.05 -34.49
C ALA A 396 12.74 1.03 -33.69
N SER A 397 13.09 1.33 -32.45
CA SER A 397 13.80 0.43 -31.53
C SER A 397 12.86 -0.36 -30.62
N TRP A 398 11.57 0.01 -30.52
CA TRP A 398 10.67 -0.53 -29.51
C TRP A 398 10.43 -2.04 -29.62
N GLU A 399 10.28 -2.54 -30.85
CA GLU A 399 10.08 -3.97 -31.14
C GLU A 399 11.30 -4.84 -30.77
N ARG A 400 12.48 -4.24 -30.71
CA ARG A 400 13.75 -4.96 -30.50
C ARG A 400 14.18 -5.01 -29.03
N ASN A 401 13.48 -4.31 -28.15
CA ASN A 401 13.84 -4.19 -26.75
C ASN A 401 12.67 -4.62 -25.86
N GLN A 402 12.93 -5.63 -25.02
CA GLN A 402 11.93 -6.19 -24.11
C GLN A 402 11.34 -5.14 -23.14
N LYS A 403 12.08 -4.06 -22.84
CA LYS A 403 11.58 -2.97 -21.98
C LYS A 403 10.55 -2.07 -22.66
N THR A 404 10.53 -2.04 -23.98
CA THR A 404 9.68 -1.16 -24.80
C THR A 404 8.62 -1.95 -25.57
N GLU A 405 8.54 -3.26 -25.36
CA GLU A 405 7.54 -4.15 -25.96
C GLU A 405 6.11 -3.68 -25.61
N GLU A 406 5.89 -3.23 -24.37
CA GLU A 406 4.61 -2.65 -23.94
C GLU A 406 4.21 -1.42 -24.76
N TYR A 407 5.19 -0.60 -25.18
CA TYR A 407 4.94 0.63 -25.95
C TYR A 407 4.51 0.28 -27.37
N HIS A 408 5.20 -0.68 -27.98
CA HIS A 408 4.84 -1.19 -29.30
C HIS A 408 3.44 -1.80 -29.30
N ASN A 409 3.13 -2.65 -28.32
CA ASN A 409 1.83 -3.30 -28.21
C ASN A 409 0.70 -2.28 -27.98
N ALA A 410 0.90 -1.30 -27.09
CA ALA A 410 -0.09 -0.26 -26.84
C ALA A 410 -0.33 0.62 -28.08
N LEU A 411 0.74 1.07 -28.75
CA LEU A 411 0.60 1.87 -29.97
C LEU A 411 -0.12 1.08 -31.07
N ARG A 412 0.22 -0.20 -31.26
CA ARG A 412 -0.43 -1.07 -32.23
C ARG A 412 -1.93 -1.20 -31.95
N ASN A 413 -2.31 -1.54 -30.71
CA ASN A 413 -3.70 -1.70 -30.33
C ASN A 413 -4.50 -0.40 -30.51
N LEU A 414 -3.91 0.73 -30.13
CA LEU A 414 -4.53 2.05 -30.30
C LEU A 414 -4.68 2.42 -31.78
N ARG A 415 -3.69 2.08 -32.62
CA ARG A 415 -3.76 2.32 -34.07
C ARG A 415 -4.79 1.45 -34.76
N ASP A 416 -4.89 0.19 -34.36
CA ASP A 416 -5.89 -0.75 -34.87
C ASP A 416 -7.31 -0.31 -34.46
N SER A 417 -7.46 0.22 -33.23
CA SER A 417 -8.75 0.67 -32.69
C SER A 417 -9.17 2.06 -33.20
N TYR A 418 -8.21 2.97 -33.42
CA TYR A 418 -8.45 4.38 -33.76
C TYR A 418 -7.57 4.88 -34.90
N PRO A 419 -7.78 4.39 -36.15
CA PRO A 419 -6.89 4.69 -37.27
C PRO A 419 -6.73 6.19 -37.57
N ASP A 420 -7.81 6.96 -37.40
CA ASP A 420 -7.83 8.41 -37.66
C ASP A 420 -7.02 9.22 -36.65
N ALA A 421 -7.04 8.78 -35.38
CA ALA A 421 -6.33 9.41 -34.26
C ALA A 421 -4.83 9.06 -34.25
N PHE A 422 -4.45 7.93 -34.85
CA PHE A 422 -3.07 7.44 -34.95
C PHE A 422 -2.59 7.34 -36.41
N SER A 423 -3.10 8.21 -37.28
CA SER A 423 -2.82 8.15 -38.72
C SER A 423 -1.41 8.63 -39.12
N SER A 424 -0.73 9.35 -38.23
CA SER A 424 0.62 9.90 -38.42
C SER A 424 1.32 10.06 -37.07
N ASP A 425 2.63 10.32 -37.09
CA ASP A 425 3.42 10.51 -35.87
C ASP A 425 2.91 11.70 -35.04
N ASP A 426 2.61 12.83 -35.67
CA ASP A 426 2.12 14.03 -34.98
C ASP A 426 0.76 13.78 -34.31
N LYS A 427 -0.18 13.17 -35.03
CA LYS A 427 -1.48 12.78 -34.44
C LYS A 427 -1.34 11.73 -33.35
N SER A 428 -0.41 10.79 -33.50
CA SER A 428 -0.15 9.76 -32.48
C SER A 428 0.41 10.38 -31.20
N LYS A 429 1.27 11.40 -31.32
CA LYS A 429 1.77 12.18 -30.18
C LYS A 429 0.65 12.97 -29.51
N GLU A 430 -0.22 13.63 -30.27
CA GLU A 430 -1.39 14.36 -29.76
C GLU A 430 -2.38 13.43 -29.05
N SER A 431 -2.74 12.31 -29.67
CA SER A 431 -3.64 11.31 -29.10
C SER A 431 -3.06 10.62 -27.87
N SER A 432 -1.75 10.36 -27.86
CA SER A 432 -1.07 9.86 -26.67
C SER A 432 -1.11 10.90 -25.55
N LEU A 433 -0.85 12.18 -25.85
CA LEU A 433 -0.93 13.26 -24.88
C LEU A 433 -2.33 13.43 -24.28
N PHE A 434 -3.36 13.23 -25.10
CA PHE A 434 -4.75 13.19 -24.64
C PHE A 434 -5.00 12.05 -23.64
N LEU A 435 -4.54 10.83 -23.92
CA LEU A 435 -4.71 9.67 -23.04
C LEU A 435 -3.85 9.72 -21.77
N ILE A 436 -2.74 10.46 -21.77
CA ILE A 436 -1.90 10.70 -20.59
C ILE A 436 -2.71 11.36 -19.47
N ASN A 437 -3.41 12.46 -19.79
CA ASN A 437 -4.30 13.21 -18.90
C ASN A 437 -3.73 13.55 -17.50
N MET A 438 -2.40 13.79 -17.40
CA MET A 438 -1.74 14.11 -16.13
C MET A 438 -2.12 15.50 -15.61
N GLY A 439 -2.51 16.42 -16.50
CA GLY A 439 -2.96 17.77 -16.14
C GLY A 439 -4.16 17.76 -15.18
N ALA A 440 -5.03 16.75 -15.26
CA ALA A 440 -6.14 16.59 -14.32
C ALA A 440 -5.64 16.30 -12.89
N ILE A 441 -4.54 15.55 -12.72
CA ILE A 441 -3.94 15.27 -11.41
C ILE A 441 -3.21 16.50 -10.90
N GLU A 442 -2.45 17.18 -11.76
CA GLU A 442 -1.77 18.45 -11.42
C GLU A 442 -2.77 19.50 -10.92
N GLU A 443 -3.93 19.61 -11.57
CA GLU A 443 -5.00 20.51 -11.14
C GLU A 443 -5.52 20.15 -9.74
N ARG A 444 -5.72 18.85 -9.45
CA ARG A 444 -6.14 18.40 -8.11
C ARG A 444 -5.08 18.67 -7.05
N LEU A 445 -3.81 18.45 -7.35
CA LEU A 445 -2.70 18.77 -6.44
C LEU A 445 -2.61 20.28 -6.18
N LYS A 446 -2.75 21.10 -7.23
CA LYS A 446 -2.74 22.55 -7.12
C LYS A 446 -3.92 23.07 -6.30
N LYS A 447 -5.11 22.50 -6.51
CA LYS A 447 -6.30 22.79 -5.71
C LYS A 447 -6.07 22.43 -4.23
N ALA A 448 -5.54 21.24 -3.96
CA ALA A 448 -5.22 20.80 -2.60
C ALA A 448 -4.20 21.73 -1.93
N ALA A 449 -3.15 22.15 -2.64
CA ALA A 449 -2.17 23.12 -2.16
C ALA A 449 -2.81 24.49 -1.85
N GLN A 450 -3.74 24.97 -2.69
CA GLN A 450 -4.48 26.21 -2.44
C GLN A 450 -5.43 26.10 -1.24
N GLU A 451 -6.02 24.94 -1.01
CA GLU A 451 -6.91 24.66 0.13
C GLU A 451 -6.16 24.14 1.38
N LYS A 452 -4.82 24.16 1.38
CA LYS A 452 -3.96 23.60 2.45
C LYS A 452 -4.43 23.99 3.85
N GLU A 453 -4.54 25.28 4.14
CA GLU A 453 -4.94 25.78 5.47
C GLU A 453 -6.33 25.29 5.90
N LYS A 454 -7.27 25.23 4.95
CA LYS A 454 -8.63 24.74 5.17
C LYS A 454 -8.62 23.24 5.46
N ILE A 455 -7.87 22.46 4.66
CA ILE A 455 -7.73 21.01 4.83
C ILE A 455 -7.12 20.69 6.19
N MET A 456 -6.02 21.36 6.56
CA MET A 456 -5.36 21.14 7.84
C MET A 456 -6.25 21.53 9.03
N SER A 457 -6.95 22.67 8.94
CA SER A 457 -7.87 23.13 9.98
C SER A 457 -9.04 22.16 10.18
N GLN A 458 -9.64 21.69 9.08
CA GLN A 458 -10.74 20.71 9.14
C GLN A 458 -10.26 19.38 9.72
N LYS A 459 -9.06 18.93 9.34
CA LYS A 459 -8.46 17.70 9.89
C LYS A 459 -8.26 17.79 11.39
N LEU A 460 -7.70 18.90 11.87
CA LEU A 460 -7.52 19.14 13.29
C LEU A 460 -8.86 19.14 14.05
N GLN A 461 -9.88 19.79 13.50
CA GLN A 461 -11.21 19.82 14.10
C GLN A 461 -11.83 18.41 14.17
N ASN A 462 -11.82 17.67 13.06
CA ASN A 462 -12.40 16.33 12.99
C ASN A 462 -11.66 15.36 13.92
N TYR A 463 -10.33 15.45 13.97
CA TYR A 463 -9.51 14.65 14.88
C TYR A 463 -9.83 14.95 16.35
N ALA A 464 -9.89 16.23 16.73
CA ALA A 464 -10.23 16.62 18.09
C ALA A 464 -11.65 16.19 18.50
N GLU A 465 -12.61 16.26 17.58
CA GLU A 465 -13.98 15.78 17.81
C GLU A 465 -14.05 14.25 17.95
N SER A 466 -13.33 13.51 17.11
CA SER A 466 -13.26 12.05 17.20
C SER A 466 -12.65 11.61 18.53
N GLN A 467 -11.52 12.21 18.93
CA GLN A 467 -10.90 11.93 20.22
C GLN A 467 -11.80 12.31 21.41
N ALA A 468 -12.61 13.37 21.28
CA ALA A 468 -13.63 13.72 22.27
C ALA A 468 -14.68 12.62 22.43
N ASN A 469 -15.17 12.10 21.31
CA ASN A 469 -16.19 11.05 21.27
C ASN A 469 -15.63 9.73 21.81
N ASN A 470 -14.38 9.39 21.49
CA ASN A 470 -13.68 8.22 22.03
C ASN A 470 -13.58 8.31 23.57
N LEU A 471 -13.13 9.46 24.09
CA LEU A 471 -13.09 9.70 25.54
C LEU A 471 -14.48 9.62 26.17
N HIS A 472 -15.50 10.19 25.54
CA HIS A 472 -16.87 10.17 26.05
C HIS A 472 -17.44 8.74 26.12
N SER A 473 -17.25 7.94 25.07
CA SER A 473 -17.68 6.54 25.02
C SER A 473 -16.95 5.70 26.07
N PHE A 474 -15.63 5.89 26.20
CA PHE A 474 -14.82 5.26 27.25
C PHE A 474 -15.35 5.58 28.66
N ILE A 475 -15.57 6.86 28.97
CA ILE A 475 -16.07 7.28 30.29
C ILE A 475 -17.44 6.68 30.56
N THR A 476 -18.33 6.70 29.56
CA THR A 476 -19.70 6.20 29.69
C THR A 476 -19.71 4.69 30.00
N GLN A 477 -18.91 3.91 29.29
CA GLN A 477 -18.78 2.47 29.52
C GLN A 477 -18.15 2.15 30.89
N LEU A 478 -17.08 2.86 31.25
CA LEU A 478 -16.44 2.66 32.56
C LEU A 478 -17.39 3.01 33.71
N LEU A 479 -18.15 4.10 33.59
CA LEU A 479 -19.16 4.48 34.58
C LEU A 479 -20.26 3.43 34.71
N GLN A 480 -20.75 2.91 33.57
CA GLN A 480 -21.77 1.86 33.58
C GLN A 480 -21.27 0.61 34.30
N ASP A 481 -20.05 0.16 34.01
CA ASP A 481 -19.46 -1.02 34.66
C ASP A 481 -19.31 -0.82 36.18
N LEU A 482 -18.86 0.36 36.61
CA LEU A 482 -18.77 0.71 38.05
C LEU A 482 -20.14 0.77 38.73
N GLU A 483 -21.18 1.24 38.04
CA GLU A 483 -22.55 1.25 38.55
C GLU A 483 -23.14 -0.16 38.69
N GLU A 484 -22.87 -1.04 37.72
CA GLU A 484 -23.27 -2.44 37.76
C GLU A 484 -22.60 -3.20 38.91
N GLU A 485 -21.29 -3.00 39.10
CA GLU A 485 -20.55 -3.57 40.23
C GLU A 485 -21.11 -3.08 41.58
N LYS A 486 -21.36 -1.78 41.71
CA LYS A 486 -22.00 -1.19 42.90
C LYS A 486 -23.37 -1.80 43.17
N ARG A 487 -24.17 -2.08 42.14
CA ARG A 487 -25.48 -2.73 42.27
C ARG A 487 -25.33 -4.19 42.71
N GLY A 488 -24.34 -4.91 42.16
CA GLY A 488 -24.00 -6.28 42.55
C GLY A 488 -23.62 -6.38 44.02
N LEU A 489 -22.71 -5.51 44.50
CA LEU A 489 -22.27 -5.46 45.89
C LEU A 489 -23.43 -5.15 46.85
N LYS A 490 -24.33 -4.23 46.50
CA LYS A 490 -25.53 -3.95 47.31
C LYS A 490 -26.43 -5.18 47.43
N THR A 491 -26.59 -5.94 46.34
CA THR A 491 -27.42 -7.14 46.31
C THR A 491 -26.83 -8.25 47.17
N LEU A 492 -25.52 -8.48 47.07
CA LEU A 492 -24.76 -9.41 47.91
C LEU A 492 -24.84 -9.03 49.39
N THR A 493 -24.67 -7.74 49.71
CA THR A 493 -24.78 -7.25 51.09
C THR A 493 -26.19 -7.47 51.65
N LEU A 494 -27.22 -7.22 50.85
CA LEU A 494 -28.61 -7.47 51.23
C LEU A 494 -28.87 -8.96 51.45
N ALA A 495 -28.35 -9.84 50.58
CA ALA A 495 -28.48 -11.29 50.71
C ALA A 495 -27.79 -11.81 51.99
N LEU A 496 -26.58 -11.34 52.29
CA LEU A 496 -25.83 -11.67 53.50
C LEU A 496 -26.50 -11.14 54.77
N SER A 497 -27.21 -10.01 54.69
CA SER A 497 -27.97 -9.46 55.82
C SER A 497 -29.27 -10.22 56.12
N LYS A 498 -29.83 -10.93 55.13
CA LYS A 498 -31.04 -11.76 55.27
C LYS A 498 -30.75 -13.21 55.65
N SER A 499 -29.49 -13.65 55.56
CA SER A 499 -29.06 -15.00 55.94
C SER A 499 -28.52 -15.09 57.39
N LYS A 500 -28.58 -13.99 58.14
CA LYS A 500 -28.42 -13.96 59.60
C LYS A 500 -29.79 -13.78 60.23
#